data_AF-M5DRJ9-F1
#
_entry.id   AF-M5DRJ9-F1
#
_cell.length_a   1.000
_cell.length_b   1.000
_cell.length_c   1.000
_cell.angle_alpha   90.00
_cell.angle_beta   90.00
_cell.angle_gamma   90.00
#
_symmetry.space_group_name_H-M   'P 1'
#
loop_
_entity.id
_entity.type
_entity.pdbx_description
1 polymer ?
#
loop_
_entity_poly.entity_id
_entity_poly.type
_entity_poly.pdbx_seq_one_letter_code
_entity_poly.pdbx_strand_id
1 'polypeptide(L)' 'MTTPVRSPCVSICALDENDLCVGCYRTGEEITRWGAYSNDERRQVLQKVGERERSAMNFIPVND' A
#
# COMPACT_ATOMS: atom_id res chain seq x y z
N MET A 1 15.27 0.21 18.88
CA MET A 1 14.28 -0.60 18.14
C MET A 1 13.46 0.37 17.32
N THR A 2 13.49 0.28 16.00
CA THR A 2 12.76 1.21 15.12
C THR A 2 11.30 0.75 15.03
N THR A 3 10.36 1.65 15.28
CA THR A 3 8.92 1.34 15.18
C THR A 3 8.60 0.81 13.77
N PRO A 4 7.88 -0.32 13.64
CA PRO A 4 7.46 -0.84 12.34
C PRO A 4 6.56 0.16 11.59
N VAL A 5 6.82 0.36 10.31
CA VAL A 5 5.94 1.14 9.42
C VAL A 5 4.56 0.48 9.35
N ARG A 6 3.50 1.27 9.56
CA ARG A 6 2.10 0.79 9.54
C ARG A 6 1.71 0.32 8.14
N SER A 7 0.86 -0.71 8.10
CA SER A 7 0.28 -1.22 6.86
C SER A 7 -0.83 -0.29 6.36
N PRO A 8 -0.92 0.00 5.05
CA PRO A 8 -2.02 0.78 4.46
C PRO A 8 -3.30 -0.05 4.24
N CYS A 9 -3.32 -1.31 4.70
CA CYS A 9 -4.44 -2.21 4.47
C CYS A 9 -5.71 -1.73 5.16
N VAL A 10 -6.79 -1.60 4.38
CA VAL A 10 -8.14 -1.24 4.88
C VAL A 10 -9.06 -2.46 5.04
N SER A 11 -8.48 -3.67 5.09
CA SER A 11 -9.19 -4.96 5.20
C SER A 11 -10.17 -5.26 4.05
N ILE A 12 -9.93 -4.63 2.89
CA ILE A 12 -10.56 -5.00 1.63
C ILE A 12 -9.54 -5.80 0.82
N CYS A 13 -9.87 -7.05 0.49
CA CYS A 13 -9.02 -7.94 -0.29
C CYS A 13 -9.66 -8.22 -1.64
N ALA A 14 -9.59 -7.23 -2.53
CA ALA A 14 -9.98 -7.37 -3.93
C ALA A 14 -8.93 -6.68 -4.80
N LEU A 15 -8.43 -7.38 -5.82
CA LEU A 15 -7.50 -6.87 -6.82
C LEU A 15 -8.29 -6.55 -8.09
N ASP A 16 -7.88 -5.51 -8.81
CA ASP A 16 -8.40 -5.16 -10.14
C ASP A 16 -7.66 -5.91 -11.26
N GLU A 17 -7.98 -5.56 -12.51
CA GLU A 17 -7.36 -6.14 -13.71
C GLU A 17 -5.86 -5.82 -13.85
N ASN A 18 -5.36 -4.83 -13.09
CA ASN A 18 -3.95 -4.41 -13.07
C ASN A 18 -3.19 -4.97 -11.87
N ASP A 19 -3.75 -5.96 -11.16
CA ASP A 19 -3.19 -6.54 -9.94
C ASP A 19 -3.07 -5.53 -8.78
N LEU A 20 -3.86 -4.44 -8.79
CA LEU A 20 -3.88 -3.45 -7.73
C LEU A 20 -5.05 -3.67 -6.78
N CYS A 21 -4.78 -3.63 -5.49
CA CYS A 21 -5.82 -3.68 -4.48
C CYS A 21 -6.69 -2.44 -4.54
N VAL A 22 -8.00 -2.62 -4.77
CA VAL A 22 -8.96 -1.51 -4.88
C VAL A 22 -9.16 -0.72 -3.57
N GLY A 23 -8.72 -1.29 -2.44
CA GLY A 23 -8.81 -0.64 -1.13
C GLY A 23 -7.52 0.05 -0.67
N CYS A 24 -6.35 -0.59 -0.86
CA CYS A 24 -5.07 -0.08 -0.35
C CYS A 24 -4.02 0.23 -1.42
N TYR A 25 -4.36 0.07 -2.71
CA TYR A 25 -3.52 0.38 -3.88
C TYR A 25 -2.15 -0.32 -3.94
N ARG A 26 -1.92 -1.31 -3.09
CA ARG A 26 -0.76 -2.21 -3.19
C ARG A 26 -0.96 -3.22 -4.30
N THR A 27 0.12 -3.65 -4.94
CA THR A 27 0.10 -4.80 -5.86
C THR A 27 -0.08 -6.11 -5.08
N GLY A 28 -0.47 -7.19 -5.77
CA GLY A 28 -0.50 -8.54 -5.17
C GLY A 28 0.88 -8.97 -4.64
N GLU A 29 1.95 -8.60 -5.35
CA GLU A 29 3.33 -8.84 -4.89
C GLU A 29 3.65 -8.09 -3.59
N GLU A 30 3.34 -6.80 -3.52
CA GLU A 30 3.60 -5.97 -2.34
C GLU A 30 2.80 -6.47 -1.13
N ILE A 31 1.58 -6.98 -1.33
CA ILE A 31 0.78 -7.62 -0.27
C ILE A 31 1.49 -8.87 0.25
N THR A 32 1.93 -9.75 -0.66
CA THR A 32 2.56 -11.03 -0.30
C THR A 32 3.91 -10.83 0.40
N ARG A 33 4.68 -9.83 -0.02
CA ARG A 33 6.04 -9.56 0.50
C ARG A 33 6.08 -8.64 1.71
N TRP A 34 4.97 -7.98 2.08
CA TRP A 34 4.92 -6.96 3.13
C TRP A 34 5.58 -7.37 4.46
N GLY A 35 5.36 -8.61 4.89
CA GLY A 35 5.91 -9.14 6.14
C GLY A 35 7.44 -9.24 6.13
N ALA A 36 8.04 -9.42 4.96
CA ALA A 36 9.49 -9.54 4.76
C ALA A 36 10.19 -8.20 4.53
N TYR A 37 9.45 -7.14 4.16
CA TYR A 37 10.05 -5.83 3.90
C TYR A 37 10.61 -5.16 5.16
N SER A 38 11.78 -4.55 4.98
CA SER A 38 12.37 -3.56 5.87
C SER A 38 11.50 -2.30 5.94
N ASN A 39 11.73 -1.46 6.95
CA ASN A 39 11.01 -0.19 7.07
C ASN A 39 11.24 0.74 5.88
N ASP A 40 12.42 0.70 5.24
CA ASP A 40 12.71 1.54 4.08
C ASP A 40 11.95 1.06 2.84
N GLU A 41 11.90 -0.25 2.61
CA GLU A 41 11.07 -0.84 1.55
C GLU A 41 9.57 -0.55 1.78
N ARG A 42 9.10 -0.64 3.03
CA ARG A 42 7.70 -0.29 3.36
C ARG A 42 7.39 1.16 3.04
N ARG A 43 8.29 2.11 3.34
CA ARG A 43 8.10 3.53 2.99
C ARG A 43 8.06 3.74 1.48
N GLN A 44 8.90 3.05 0.72
CA GLN A 44 8.88 3.11 -0.74
C GLN A 44 7.55 2.59 -1.31
N VAL A 45 7.02 1.49 -0.76
CA VAL A 45 5.70 0.97 -1.14
C VAL A 45 4.60 1.99 -0.82
N LEU A 46 4.63 2.62 0.36
CA LEU A 46 3.65 3.65 0.74
C LEU A 46 3.67 4.87 -0.19
N GLN A 47 4.86 5.29 -0.66
CA GLN A 47 4.97 6.36 -1.65
C GLN A 47 4.27 5.99 -2.96
N LYS A 48 4.53 4.78 -3.49
CA LYS A 48 3.88 4.26 -4.71
C LYS A 48 2.37 4.10 -4.54
N VAL A 49 1.92 3.61 -3.39
CA VAL A 49 0.50 3.52 -3.03
C VAL A 49 -0.16 4.88 -3.13
N GLY A 50 0.43 5.92 -2.54
CA GLY A 50 -0.11 7.28 -2.61
C GLY A 50 -0.12 7.85 -4.04
N GLU A 51 0.86 7.51 -4.88
CA GLU A 51 0.87 7.88 -6.30
C GLU A 51 -0.26 7.21 -7.09
N ARG A 52 -0.47 5.91 -6.87
CA ARG A 52 -1.55 5.14 -7.51
C ARG A 52 -2.92 5.62 -7.05
N GLU A 53 -3.08 5.89 -5.76
CA GLU A 53 -4.31 6.43 -5.19
C GLU A 53 -4.66 7.79 -5.81
N ARG A 54 -3.70 8.73 -5.86
CA ARG A 54 -3.88 10.04 -6.49
C ARG A 54 -4.26 9.92 -7.97
N SER A 55 -3.65 8.97 -8.67
CA SER A 55 -3.94 8.70 -10.10
C SER A 55 -5.33 8.09 -10.31
N ALA A 56 -5.82 7.31 -9.32
CA ALA A 56 -7.15 6.69 -9.34
C ALA A 56 -8.29 7.65 -8.94
N MET A 57 -7.99 8.93 -8.65
CA MET A 57 -8.96 9.94 -8.20
C MET A 57 -9.75 9.58 -6.94
N ASN A 58 -9.31 8.58 -6.17
CA ASN A 58 -9.98 8.18 -4.93
C ASN A 58 -9.29 8.89 -3.76
N PHE A 59 -10.03 9.72 -3.04
CA PHE A 59 -9.47 10.56 -1.98
C PHE A 59 -9.64 9.84 -0.63
N ILE A 60 -8.64 9.08 -0.17
CA ILE A 60 -8.50 8.77 1.25
C ILE A 60 -7.34 9.61 1.78
N PRO A 61 -7.57 10.51 2.76
CA PRO A 61 -6.47 11.30 3.32
C PRO A 61 -5.52 10.39 4.08
N VAL A 62 -4.33 10.15 3.52
CA VAL A 62 -3.17 9.59 4.24
C VAL A 62 -2.69 10.62 5.25
N ASN A 63 -3.09 10.44 6.50
CA ASN A 63 -2.52 11.18 7.63
C ASN A 63 -1.31 10.38 8.14
N ASP A 64 -0.12 11.00 8.07
CA ASP A 64 1.18 10.50 8.54
C ASP A 64 1.09 9.87 9.96
#